data_AF-A0A7V4LRQ0-F1
#
_entry.id   AF-A0A7V4LRQ0-F1
#
_cell.length_a   1.000
_cell.length_b   1.000
_cell.length_c   1.000
_cell.angle_alpha   90.00
_cell.angle_beta   90.00
_cell.angle_gamma   90.00
#
_symmetry.space_group_name_H-M   'P 1'
#
loop_
_entity.id
_entity.type
_entity.pdbx_description
1 polymer ?
#
loop_
_entity_poly.entity_id
_entity_poly.type
_entity_poly.pdbx_seq_one_letter_code
_entity_poly.pdbx_strand_id
1 'polypeptide(L)'
;MWFCQLDVTGRSEPDPVAERLVDNLLQYALAWRPVPARQGVYAGEPEGHRHFAAAGFDLRPWDDRPLTGSEVLVVTPGGGQALRPHADMLGAWLQAGGRLLAIGLEQEEANTFLPTRIQTRQDEHIAAYFEPFGYHSLIAGIGPADVHNRDPRVLPLVTEGADMVGNGVLAWRAKPAVVFCQLVPWRFNYQRQYNVKRTYRRAAFTVTRLAANLGVPATTPLLARFATPAAATESR
;
A
#
# COMPACT_ATOMS: atom_id res chain seq x y z
N MET A 1 4.90 3.15 17.75
CA MET A 1 6.07 3.87 18.29
C MET A 1 6.20 3.41 19.72
N TRP A 2 7.27 2.71 20.07
CA TRP A 2 7.45 2.18 21.43
C TRP A 2 8.49 3.05 22.10
N PHE A 3 8.05 3.91 23.01
CA PHE A 3 8.92 4.63 23.93
C PHE A 3 9.12 3.78 25.17
N CYS A 4 10.29 3.88 25.79
CA CYS A 4 10.47 3.44 27.15
C CYS A 4 10.44 4.64 28.10
N GLN A 5 10.28 4.38 29.40
CA GLN A 5 10.26 5.43 30.43
C GLN A 5 11.49 6.35 30.36
N LEU A 6 12.63 5.84 29.88
CA LEU A 6 13.88 6.60 29.71
C LEU A 6 13.79 7.66 28.61
N ASP A 7 12.91 7.51 27.62
CA ASP A 7 12.80 8.46 26.51
C ASP A 7 11.95 9.68 26.89
N VAL A 8 11.06 9.55 27.89
CA VAL A 8 10.00 10.51 28.20
C VAL A 8 10.07 11.09 29.61
N THR A 9 11.07 10.70 30.41
CA THR A 9 11.29 11.25 31.75
C THR A 9 12.77 11.51 32.02
N GLY A 10 13.05 12.58 32.75
CA GLY A 10 14.38 12.81 33.32
C GLY A 10 14.69 11.81 34.42
N ARG A 11 15.92 11.27 34.45
CA ARG A 11 16.32 10.23 35.43
C ARG A 11 16.52 10.76 36.85
N SER A 12 16.88 12.03 36.99
CA SER A 12 17.24 12.63 38.29
C SER A 12 16.86 14.11 38.34
N GLU A 13 16.94 14.79 37.20
CA GLU A 13 16.51 16.18 37.01
C GLU A 13 15.61 16.27 35.77
N PRO A 14 14.79 17.34 35.63
CA PRO A 14 14.03 17.60 34.42
C PRO A 14 14.92 17.57 33.16
N ASP A 15 14.46 16.88 32.12
CA ASP A 15 15.15 16.77 30.83
C ASP A 15 14.34 17.53 29.76
N PRO A 16 14.84 18.68 29.27
CA PRO A 16 14.12 19.49 28.28
C PRO A 16 13.83 18.78 26.94
N VAL A 17 14.63 17.76 26.57
CA VAL A 17 14.39 16.95 25.37
C VAL A 17 13.26 15.97 25.63
N ALA A 18 13.25 15.33 26.80
CA ALA A 18 12.17 14.43 27.21
C ALA A 18 10.84 15.18 27.34
N GLU A 19 10.83 16.37 27.95
CA GLU A 19 9.64 17.24 28.03
C GLU A 19 9.12 17.61 26.65
N ARG A 20 10.00 18.06 25.75
CA ARG A 20 9.61 18.40 24.37
C ARG A 20 9.06 17.18 23.61
N LEU A 21 9.61 15.99 23.84
CA LEU A 21 9.10 14.77 23.25
C LEU A 21 7.69 14.45 23.77
N VAL A 22 7.46 14.53 25.09
CA VAL A 22 6.13 14.35 25.69
C VAL A 22 5.13 15.36 25.14
N ASP A 23 5.50 16.64 25.06
CA ASP A 23 4.66 17.69 24.49
C ASP A 23 4.29 17.40 23.04
N ASN A 24 5.27 17.00 22.21
CA ASN A 24 5.01 16.61 20.83
C ASN A 24 4.07 15.41 20.73
N LEU A 25 4.17 14.44 21.63
CA LEU A 25 3.30 13.27 21.66
C LEU A 25 1.87 13.64 22.04
N LEU A 26 1.70 14.49 23.06
CA LEU A 26 0.39 15.00 23.48
C LEU A 26 -0.24 15.87 22.38
N GLN A 27 0.53 16.78 21.79
CA GLN A 27 0.07 17.61 20.67
C GLN A 27 -0.33 16.74 19.46
N TYR A 28 0.46 15.72 19.13
CA TYR A 28 0.11 14.77 18.07
C TYR A 28 -1.21 14.05 18.36
N ALA A 29 -1.39 13.55 19.59
CA ALA A 29 -2.61 12.85 19.98
C ALA A 29 -3.84 13.78 19.97
N LEU A 30 -3.70 15.02 20.44
CA LEU A 30 -4.77 16.03 20.47
C LEU A 30 -5.11 16.57 19.08
N ALA A 31 -4.12 16.72 18.20
CA ALA A 31 -4.31 17.21 16.84
C ALA A 31 -4.76 16.11 15.87
N TRP A 32 -4.74 14.85 16.29
CA TRP A 32 -5.12 13.74 15.43
C TRP A 32 -6.58 13.87 14.97
N ARG A 33 -6.78 13.75 13.65
CA ARG A 33 -8.11 13.67 13.04
C ARG A 33 -8.20 12.38 12.23
N PRO A 34 -9.34 11.68 12.26
CA PRO A 34 -9.54 10.52 11.41
C PRO A 34 -9.46 10.96 9.94
N VAL A 35 -8.59 10.31 9.17
CA VAL A 35 -8.57 10.47 7.72
C VAL A 35 -9.85 9.82 7.18
N PRO A 36 -10.60 10.48 6.26
CA PRO A 36 -11.79 9.89 5.66
C PRO A 36 -11.46 8.53 5.05
N ALA A 37 -12.13 7.50 5.55
CA ALA A 37 -12.01 6.15 5.01
C ALA A 37 -12.56 6.13 3.58
N ARG A 38 -11.90 5.37 2.72
CA ARG A 38 -12.32 5.15 1.34
C ARG A 38 -12.72 3.70 1.13
N GLN A 39 -13.75 3.48 0.33
CA GLN A 39 -14.13 2.14 -0.08
C GLN A 39 -13.13 1.63 -1.12
N GLY A 40 -12.55 0.46 -0.88
CA GLY A 40 -11.70 -0.19 -1.86
C GLY A 40 -12.53 -0.89 -2.95
N VAL A 41 -12.10 -0.75 -4.19
CA VAL A 41 -12.63 -1.46 -5.37
C VAL A 41 -11.50 -2.24 -6.02
N TYR A 42 -11.76 -3.47 -6.45
CA TYR A 42 -10.73 -4.39 -6.94
C TYR A 42 -11.00 -4.86 -8.37
N ALA A 43 -9.96 -4.80 -9.21
CA ALA A 43 -9.97 -5.37 -10.56
C ALA A 43 -8.68 -6.17 -10.82
N GLY A 44 -8.80 -7.46 -11.15
CA GLY A 44 -7.68 -8.31 -11.54
C GLY A 44 -7.78 -9.74 -11.02
N GLU A 45 -6.64 -10.44 -10.99
CA GLU A 45 -6.48 -11.82 -10.52
C GLU A 45 -7.23 -12.13 -9.20
N PRO A 46 -7.97 -13.26 -9.11
CA PRO A 46 -8.64 -13.67 -7.87
C PRO A 46 -7.70 -13.90 -6.67
N GLU A 47 -6.44 -14.27 -6.93
CA GLU A 47 -5.42 -14.48 -5.90
C GLU A 47 -5.13 -13.21 -5.10
N GLY A 48 -5.05 -12.07 -5.78
CA GLY A 48 -4.83 -10.78 -5.12
C GLY A 48 -6.05 -10.34 -4.30
N HIS A 49 -7.27 -10.58 -4.80
CA HIS A 49 -8.49 -10.29 -4.05
C HIS A 49 -8.55 -11.08 -2.75
N ARG A 50 -8.28 -12.39 -2.83
CA ARG A 50 -8.17 -13.27 -1.64
C ARG A 50 -7.04 -12.84 -0.70
N HIS A 51 -5.91 -12.38 -1.24
CA HIS A 51 -4.79 -11.89 -0.44
C HIS A 51 -5.17 -10.65 0.38
N PHE A 52 -5.84 -9.68 -0.23
CA PHE A 52 -6.32 -8.49 0.46
C PHE A 52 -7.41 -8.82 1.49
N ALA A 53 -8.35 -9.71 1.17
CA ALA A 53 -9.36 -10.17 2.10
C ALA A 53 -8.74 -10.85 3.34
N ALA A 54 -7.73 -11.70 3.14
CA ALA A 54 -6.99 -12.34 4.24
C ALA A 54 -6.20 -11.32 5.09
N ALA A 55 -5.87 -10.15 4.55
CA ALA A 55 -5.26 -9.04 5.27
C ALA A 55 -6.27 -8.09 5.93
N GLY A 56 -7.58 -8.39 5.85
CA GLY A 56 -8.66 -7.62 6.48
C GLY A 56 -9.24 -6.51 5.60
N PHE A 57 -8.86 -6.42 4.32
CA PHE A 57 -9.40 -5.41 3.40
C PHE A 57 -10.66 -5.95 2.72
N ASP A 58 -11.77 -5.23 2.91
CA ASP A 58 -13.01 -5.47 2.17
C ASP A 58 -12.98 -4.67 0.86
N LEU A 59 -12.38 -5.28 -0.17
CA LEU A 59 -12.34 -4.69 -1.50
C LEU A 59 -13.53 -5.21 -2.31
N ARG A 60 -14.44 -4.31 -2.68
CA ARG A 60 -15.58 -4.66 -3.53
C ARG A 60 -15.08 -4.99 -4.94
N PRO A 61 -15.52 -6.09 -5.57
CA PRO A 61 -15.19 -6.35 -6.97
C PRO A 61 -15.65 -5.20 -7.87
N TRP A 62 -14.87 -4.92 -8.91
CA TRP A 62 -15.28 -4.05 -10.01
C TRP A 62 -16.55 -4.60 -10.68
N ASP A 63 -17.54 -3.73 -10.88
CA ASP A 63 -18.87 -4.05 -11.41
C ASP A 63 -19.33 -3.04 -12.49
N ASP A 64 -18.36 -2.45 -13.21
CA ASP A 64 -18.59 -1.51 -14.32
C ASP A 64 -19.29 -0.19 -13.94
N ARG A 65 -19.52 0.07 -12.64
CA ARG A 65 -20.17 1.29 -12.18
C ARG A 65 -19.19 2.47 -12.07
N PRO A 66 -19.65 3.72 -12.26
CA PRO A 66 -18.83 4.90 -12.00
C PRO A 66 -18.28 4.96 -10.58
N LEU A 67 -16.99 5.29 -10.46
CA LEU A 67 -16.32 5.48 -9.19
C LEU A 67 -16.58 6.88 -8.62
N THR A 68 -16.67 6.96 -7.31
CA THR A 68 -16.84 8.18 -6.53
C THR A 68 -15.50 8.68 -5.97
N GLY A 69 -15.44 9.95 -5.57
CA GLY A 69 -14.25 10.53 -4.93
C GLY A 69 -13.87 9.91 -3.58
N SER A 70 -14.74 9.08 -3.01
CA SER A 70 -14.53 8.31 -1.77
C SER A 70 -14.08 6.87 -2.02
N GLU A 71 -13.79 6.48 -3.25
CA GLU A 71 -13.29 5.15 -3.60
C GLU A 71 -11.78 5.17 -3.91
N VAL A 72 -11.15 3.99 -3.79
CA VAL A 72 -9.79 3.70 -4.27
C VAL A 72 -9.89 2.48 -5.17
N LEU A 73 -9.28 2.54 -6.35
CA LEU A 73 -9.22 1.41 -7.28
C LEU A 73 -7.88 0.68 -7.10
N VAL A 74 -7.94 -0.61 -6.76
CA VAL A 74 -6.79 -1.51 -6.74
C VAL A 74 -6.85 -2.37 -8.00
N VAL A 75 -5.81 -2.25 -8.83
CA VAL A 75 -5.68 -2.98 -10.08
C VAL A 75 -4.48 -3.91 -10.00
N THR A 76 -4.70 -5.17 -10.31
CA THR A 76 -3.65 -6.20 -10.40
C THR A 76 -3.65 -6.79 -11.81
N PRO A 77 -2.69 -7.67 -12.16
CA PRO A 77 -2.63 -8.23 -13.51
C PRO A 77 -3.95 -8.87 -13.91
N GLY A 78 -4.32 -8.74 -15.18
CA GLY A 78 -5.60 -9.15 -15.74
C GLY A 78 -6.75 -8.13 -15.54
N GLY A 79 -6.60 -7.17 -14.63
CA GLY A 79 -7.63 -6.18 -14.32
C GLY A 79 -7.86 -5.17 -15.46
N GLY A 80 -6.84 -4.88 -16.27
CA GLY A 80 -6.92 -3.90 -17.36
C GLY A 80 -7.95 -4.29 -18.43
N GLN A 81 -8.22 -5.58 -18.62
CA GLN A 81 -9.23 -6.05 -19.59
C GLN A 81 -10.64 -5.54 -19.26
N ALA A 82 -11.03 -5.61 -17.98
CA ALA A 82 -12.33 -5.12 -17.51
C ALA A 82 -12.38 -3.58 -17.47
N LEU A 83 -11.25 -2.92 -17.26
CA LEU A 83 -11.18 -1.46 -17.12
C LEU A 83 -11.07 -0.73 -18.47
N ARG A 84 -10.52 -1.38 -19.50
CA ARG A 84 -10.30 -0.79 -20.84
C ARG A 84 -11.54 -0.11 -21.44
N PRO A 85 -12.76 -0.69 -21.39
CA PRO A 85 -13.96 -0.03 -21.91
C PRO A 85 -14.32 1.28 -21.19
N HIS A 86 -13.77 1.50 -19.99
CA HIS A 86 -14.08 2.62 -19.11
C HIS A 86 -12.91 3.61 -18.95
N ALA A 87 -11.93 3.58 -19.84
CA ALA A 87 -10.71 4.39 -19.75
C ALA A 87 -11.00 5.90 -19.58
N ASP A 88 -11.93 6.46 -20.36
CA ASP A 88 -12.29 7.88 -20.29
C ASP A 88 -12.92 8.25 -18.93
N MET A 89 -13.81 7.40 -18.43
CA MET A 89 -14.45 7.57 -17.12
C MET A 89 -13.43 7.49 -15.99
N LEU A 90 -12.53 6.49 -16.04
CA LEU A 90 -11.45 6.33 -15.06
C LEU A 90 -10.48 7.52 -15.10
N GLY A 91 -10.18 8.02 -16.30
CA GLY A 91 -9.39 9.23 -16.50
C GLY A 91 -10.03 10.45 -15.82
N ALA A 92 -11.31 10.70 -16.09
CA ALA A 92 -12.06 11.80 -15.45
C ALA A 92 -12.12 11.65 -13.92
N TRP A 93 -12.38 10.44 -13.42
CA TRP A 93 -12.42 10.15 -11.99
C TRP A 93 -11.05 10.40 -11.31
N LEU A 94 -9.96 9.96 -11.93
CA LEU A 94 -8.59 10.20 -11.45
C LEU A 94 -8.27 11.70 -11.38
N GLN A 95 -8.69 12.48 -12.37
CA GLN A 95 -8.52 13.94 -12.36
C GLN A 95 -9.37 14.62 -11.28
N ALA A 96 -10.53 14.06 -10.95
CA ALA A 96 -11.41 14.54 -9.88
C ALA A 96 -10.94 14.17 -8.46
N GLY A 97 -9.75 13.57 -8.31
CA GLY A 97 -9.18 13.19 -7.01
C GLY A 97 -9.39 11.72 -6.63
N GLY A 98 -9.79 10.89 -7.58
CA GLY A 98 -9.69 9.43 -7.51
C GLY A 98 -8.25 8.97 -7.23
N ARG A 99 -8.12 7.78 -6.62
CA ARG A 99 -6.83 7.23 -6.19
C ARG A 99 -6.69 5.79 -6.67
N LEU A 100 -5.56 5.47 -7.29
CA LEU A 100 -5.33 4.14 -7.86
C LEU A 100 -4.06 3.48 -7.31
N LEU A 101 -4.16 2.19 -6.99
CA LEU A 101 -3.04 1.31 -6.69
C LEU A 101 -2.89 0.28 -7.81
N ALA A 102 -1.83 0.36 -8.59
CA ALA A 102 -1.47 -0.62 -9.60
C ALA A 102 -0.41 -1.58 -9.03
N ILE A 103 -0.68 -2.88 -9.06
CA ILE A 103 0.23 -3.91 -8.54
C ILE A 103 0.63 -4.84 -9.67
N GLY A 104 1.93 -4.93 -9.97
CA GLY A 104 2.49 -5.85 -10.94
C GLY A 104 2.08 -5.61 -12.39
N LEU A 105 1.58 -4.41 -12.73
CA LEU A 105 1.12 -4.10 -14.08
C LEU A 105 2.28 -3.74 -15.00
N GLU A 106 2.24 -4.31 -16.20
CA GLU A 106 3.09 -3.92 -17.32
C GLU A 106 2.50 -2.71 -18.07
N GLN A 107 3.32 -2.02 -18.84
CA GLN A 107 2.89 -0.86 -19.63
C GLN A 107 1.75 -1.20 -20.62
N GLU A 108 1.76 -2.39 -21.24
CA GLU A 108 0.75 -2.79 -22.23
C GLU A 108 -0.64 -2.83 -21.60
N GLU A 109 -0.73 -3.37 -20.38
CA GLU A 109 -1.99 -3.47 -19.64
C GLU A 109 -2.36 -2.12 -19.00
N ALA A 110 -1.44 -1.49 -18.28
CA ALA A 110 -1.70 -0.24 -17.57
C ALA A 110 -2.15 0.88 -18.52
N ASN A 111 -1.54 0.98 -19.70
CA ASN A 111 -1.86 2.00 -20.69
C ASN A 111 -3.21 1.78 -21.40
N THR A 112 -3.89 0.66 -21.17
CA THR A 112 -5.24 0.45 -21.73
C THR A 112 -6.33 1.27 -21.04
N PHE A 113 -6.11 1.71 -19.80
CA PHE A 113 -7.11 2.42 -19.00
C PHE A 113 -6.56 3.66 -18.27
N LEU A 114 -5.24 3.81 -18.12
CA LEU A 114 -4.67 5.00 -17.48
C LEU A 114 -4.74 6.24 -18.39
N PRO A 115 -5.08 7.43 -17.83
CA PRO A 115 -5.14 8.68 -18.59
C PRO A 115 -3.75 9.22 -18.98
N THR A 116 -2.68 8.71 -18.37
CA THR A 116 -1.30 9.02 -18.77
C THR A 116 -0.56 7.72 -18.94
N ARG A 117 0.19 7.64 -20.04
CA ARG A 117 1.00 6.47 -20.33
C ARG A 117 2.17 6.35 -19.35
N ILE A 118 2.46 5.11 -18.98
CA ILE A 118 3.69 4.72 -18.30
C ILE A 118 4.55 3.87 -19.22
N GLN A 119 5.84 3.82 -18.93
CA GLN A 119 6.75 2.85 -19.54
C GLN A 119 7.25 1.89 -18.47
N THR A 120 7.42 0.63 -18.85
CA THR A 120 8.00 -0.41 -18.00
C THR A 120 9.10 -1.14 -18.74
N ARG A 121 10.16 -1.52 -18.02
CA ARG A 121 11.23 -2.38 -18.53
C ARG A 121 11.27 -3.69 -17.74
N GLN A 122 11.31 -4.80 -18.45
CA GLN A 122 11.57 -6.10 -17.84
C GLN A 122 13.03 -6.16 -17.39
N ASP A 123 13.24 -6.18 -16.09
CA ASP A 123 14.58 -6.18 -15.50
C ASP A 123 14.56 -6.90 -14.15
N GLU A 124 15.73 -7.40 -13.73
CA GLU A 124 15.86 -8.10 -12.45
C GLU A 124 15.73 -7.12 -11.29
N HIS A 125 14.96 -7.50 -10.26
CA HIS A 125 14.91 -6.75 -9.00
C HIS A 125 15.26 -7.62 -7.80
N ILE A 126 16.26 -7.14 -7.04
CA ILE A 126 16.74 -7.74 -5.79
C ILE A 126 16.57 -6.76 -4.62
N ALA A 127 17.04 -5.53 -4.78
CA ALA A 127 16.96 -4.49 -3.78
C ALA A 127 17.07 -3.13 -4.45
N ALA A 128 16.57 -2.10 -3.79
CA ALA A 128 16.82 -0.73 -4.18
C ALA A 128 16.97 0.14 -2.93
N TYR A 129 17.79 1.18 -3.04
CA TYR A 129 17.94 2.20 -2.01
C TYR A 129 17.15 3.46 -2.42
N PHE A 130 16.54 4.10 -1.43
CA PHE A 130 15.85 5.38 -1.55
C PHE A 130 15.65 5.97 -0.14
N GLU A 131 15.54 7.29 -0.08
CA GLU A 131 15.32 8.01 1.18
C GLU A 131 13.88 7.84 1.70
N PRO A 132 13.66 7.97 3.03
CA PRO A 132 12.33 7.90 3.62
C PRO A 132 11.38 8.99 3.08
N PHE A 133 10.12 8.61 2.87
CA PHE A 133 9.07 9.54 2.43
C PHE A 133 8.43 10.28 3.60
N GLY A 134 8.06 11.55 3.36
CA GLY A 134 7.31 12.35 4.32
C GLY A 134 5.95 11.74 4.68
N TYR A 135 5.45 12.07 5.87
CA TYR A 135 4.23 11.50 6.46
C TYR A 135 2.97 11.63 5.59
N HIS A 136 2.87 12.68 4.76
CA HIS A 136 1.72 12.92 3.88
C HIS A 136 1.86 12.30 2.48
N SER A 137 2.94 11.56 2.21
CA SER A 137 3.15 10.88 0.92
C SER A 137 2.23 9.66 0.78
N LEU A 138 1.79 9.37 -0.46
CA LEU A 138 1.03 8.14 -0.77
C LEU A 138 1.84 6.85 -0.55
N ILE A 139 3.16 6.99 -0.42
CA ILE A 139 4.10 5.90 -0.15
C ILE A 139 4.81 6.07 1.21
N ALA A 140 4.20 6.84 2.13
CA ALA A 140 4.71 7.03 3.48
C ALA A 140 4.97 5.71 4.22
N GLY A 141 6.09 5.65 4.93
CA GLY A 141 6.47 4.50 5.75
C GLY A 141 6.92 3.27 4.95
N ILE A 142 7.08 3.35 3.64
CA ILE A 142 7.74 2.32 2.83
C ILE A 142 9.24 2.59 2.82
N GLY A 143 10.04 1.58 3.12
CA GLY A 143 11.50 1.66 3.10
C GLY A 143 12.18 0.62 2.19
N PRO A 144 13.50 0.72 1.97
CA PRO A 144 14.27 -0.23 1.17
C PRO A 144 14.06 -1.71 1.54
N ALA A 145 13.89 -1.99 2.84
CA ALA A 145 13.67 -3.35 3.34
C ALA A 145 12.30 -3.94 2.94
N ASP A 146 11.33 -3.11 2.60
CA ASP A 146 9.98 -3.52 2.23
C ASP A 146 9.89 -3.91 0.75
N VAL A 147 10.83 -3.42 -0.08
CA VAL A 147 10.97 -3.83 -1.48
C VAL A 147 12.02 -4.91 -1.71
N HIS A 148 12.81 -5.25 -0.70
CA HIS A 148 13.89 -6.24 -0.86
C HIS A 148 13.35 -7.64 -1.21
N ASN A 149 13.79 -8.14 -2.36
CA ASN A 149 13.46 -9.43 -2.91
C ASN A 149 14.63 -10.42 -2.75
N ARG A 150 14.42 -11.47 -1.95
CA ARG A 150 15.38 -12.58 -1.75
C ARG A 150 15.29 -13.71 -2.76
N ASP A 151 14.49 -13.50 -3.80
CA ASP A 151 14.25 -14.43 -4.90
C ASP A 151 14.29 -13.61 -6.19
N PRO A 152 15.49 -13.21 -6.66
CA PRO A 152 15.67 -12.34 -7.82
C PRO A 152 14.77 -12.77 -8.98
N ARG A 153 13.96 -11.82 -9.47
CA ARG A 153 12.97 -12.04 -10.53
C ARG A 153 12.99 -10.88 -11.49
N VAL A 154 12.74 -11.20 -12.75
CA VAL A 154 12.42 -10.20 -13.76
C VAL A 154 11.03 -9.67 -13.47
N LEU A 155 10.93 -8.35 -13.28
CA LEU A 155 9.68 -7.63 -13.01
C LEU A 155 9.53 -6.47 -14.02
N PRO A 156 8.30 -6.02 -14.30
CA PRO A 156 8.04 -4.86 -15.15
C PRO A 156 8.31 -3.56 -14.39
N LEU A 157 9.57 -3.17 -14.24
CA LEU A 157 9.98 -1.99 -13.48
C LEU A 157 9.55 -0.71 -14.20
N VAL A 158 8.93 0.23 -13.48
CA VAL A 158 8.48 1.50 -14.06
C VAL A 158 9.69 2.39 -14.38
N THR A 159 9.79 2.84 -15.63
CA THR A 159 10.89 3.71 -16.09
C THR A 159 10.44 5.12 -16.41
N GLU A 160 9.18 5.32 -16.82
CA GLU A 160 8.63 6.63 -17.16
C GLU A 160 7.13 6.74 -16.85
N GLY A 161 6.62 7.98 -16.86
CA GLY A 161 5.20 8.28 -16.66
C GLY A 161 4.75 8.34 -15.20
N ALA A 162 5.69 8.17 -14.25
CA ALA A 162 5.53 8.36 -12.81
C ALA A 162 6.89 8.67 -12.14
N ASP A 163 6.84 9.24 -10.93
CA ASP A 163 8.04 9.47 -10.12
C ASP A 163 8.57 8.13 -9.61
N MET A 164 9.69 7.71 -10.18
CA MET A 164 10.32 6.42 -9.91
C MET A 164 10.94 6.39 -8.50
N VAL A 165 10.79 5.26 -7.82
CA VAL A 165 11.41 4.98 -6.52
C VAL A 165 12.32 3.77 -6.62
N GLY A 166 13.56 3.91 -6.15
CA GLY A 166 14.57 2.87 -6.30
C GLY A 166 14.90 2.65 -7.78
N ASN A 167 14.77 1.41 -8.25
CA ASN A 167 14.98 1.05 -9.66
C ASN A 167 13.67 0.92 -10.47
N GLY A 168 12.54 1.44 -9.95
CA GLY A 168 11.23 1.29 -10.60
C GLY A 168 10.37 0.15 -10.06
N VAL A 169 10.82 -0.53 -9.00
CA VAL A 169 9.99 -1.49 -8.25
C VAL A 169 8.77 -0.81 -7.60
N LEU A 170 8.91 0.47 -7.26
CA LEU A 170 7.84 1.36 -6.85
C LEU A 170 7.89 2.60 -7.73
N ALA A 171 6.74 3.18 -8.00
CA ALA A 171 6.63 4.52 -8.57
C ALA A 171 5.32 5.15 -8.11
N TRP A 172 5.21 6.47 -8.18
CA TRP A 172 3.96 7.14 -7.82
C TRP A 172 3.81 8.47 -8.52
N ARG A 173 2.59 9.00 -8.50
CA ARG A 173 2.27 10.37 -8.92
C ARG A 173 1.28 10.98 -7.94
N ALA A 174 1.48 12.25 -7.64
CA ALA A 174 0.57 12.99 -6.79
C ALA A 174 -0.73 13.39 -7.53
N LYS A 175 -0.63 13.71 -8.83
CA LYS A 175 -1.74 14.21 -9.65
C LYS A 175 -1.69 13.66 -11.10
N PRO A 176 -2.70 12.85 -11.53
CA PRO A 176 -3.64 12.16 -10.65
C PRO A 176 -2.93 11.22 -9.67
N ALA A 177 -3.60 10.88 -8.56
CA ALA A 177 -3.01 10.08 -7.48
C ALA A 177 -2.95 8.59 -7.89
N VAL A 178 -1.77 8.16 -8.35
CA VAL A 178 -1.55 6.78 -8.80
C VAL A 178 -0.27 6.25 -8.16
N VAL A 179 -0.33 5.06 -7.57
CA VAL A 179 0.82 4.36 -6.99
C VAL A 179 1.02 3.04 -7.72
N PHE A 180 2.26 2.74 -8.08
CA PHE A 180 2.68 1.51 -8.72
C PHE A 180 3.56 0.70 -7.77
N CYS A 181 3.29 -0.61 -7.68
CA CYS A 181 4.11 -1.56 -6.94
C CYS A 181 4.31 -2.82 -7.76
N GLN A 182 5.55 -3.10 -8.17
CA GLN A 182 5.85 -4.24 -9.04
C GLN A 182 6.05 -5.56 -8.29
N LEU A 183 5.98 -5.52 -6.96
CA LEU A 183 5.98 -6.73 -6.14
C LEU A 183 4.55 -7.27 -5.98
N VAL A 184 4.36 -8.51 -6.41
CA VAL A 184 3.07 -9.22 -6.35
C VAL A 184 3.15 -10.32 -5.27
N PRO A 185 2.65 -10.09 -4.04
CA PRO A 185 2.91 -10.98 -2.91
C PRO A 185 2.45 -12.42 -3.16
N TRP A 186 1.27 -12.60 -3.76
CA TRP A 186 0.68 -13.91 -4.02
C TRP A 186 1.43 -14.74 -5.08
N ARG A 187 2.43 -14.18 -5.77
CA ARG A 187 3.31 -14.94 -6.67
C ARG A 187 4.52 -15.56 -5.96
N PHE A 188 4.76 -15.23 -4.68
CA PHE A 188 5.82 -15.85 -3.87
C PHE A 188 5.29 -17.07 -3.10
N ASN A 189 5.49 -18.26 -3.68
CA ASN A 189 5.04 -19.52 -3.07
C ASN A 189 6.00 -20.02 -1.97
N TYR A 190 5.87 -19.45 -0.77
CA TYR A 190 6.70 -19.85 0.37
C TYR A 190 6.38 -21.24 0.93
N GLN A 191 5.24 -21.83 0.57
CA GLN A 191 4.88 -23.19 0.96
C GLN A 191 5.74 -24.22 0.22
N ARG A 192 6.13 -23.91 -1.04
CA ARG A 192 7.08 -24.71 -1.81
C ARG A 192 8.54 -24.31 -1.57
N GLN A 193 8.80 -23.01 -1.40
CA GLN A 193 10.15 -22.45 -1.29
C GLN A 193 10.27 -21.58 -0.04
N TYR A 194 10.62 -22.18 1.10
CA TYR A 194 10.57 -21.47 2.38
C TYR A 194 11.49 -20.25 2.46
N ASN A 195 12.58 -20.21 1.67
CA ASN A 195 13.47 -19.06 1.55
C ASN A 195 12.76 -17.77 1.11
N VAL A 196 11.65 -17.87 0.34
CA VAL A 196 10.90 -16.69 -0.14
C VAL A 196 9.90 -16.16 0.88
N LYS A 197 9.72 -16.82 2.04
CA LYS A 197 8.76 -16.41 3.07
C LYS A 197 8.96 -14.97 3.55
N ARG A 198 10.22 -14.53 3.68
CA ARG A 198 10.50 -13.15 4.10
C ARG A 198 10.15 -12.13 3.01
N THR A 199 10.41 -12.45 1.74
CA THR A 199 9.98 -11.63 0.60
C THR A 199 8.45 -11.53 0.58
N TYR A 200 7.74 -12.67 0.66
CA TYR A 200 6.28 -12.71 0.74
C TYR A 200 5.74 -11.77 1.82
N ARG A 201 6.25 -11.90 3.06
CA ARG A 201 5.78 -11.09 4.20
C ARG A 201 6.04 -9.60 3.99
N ARG A 202 7.19 -9.23 3.41
CA ARG A 202 7.54 -7.83 3.15
C ARG A 202 6.69 -7.26 2.02
N ALA A 203 6.55 -7.95 0.90
CA ALA A 203 5.67 -7.54 -0.19
C ALA A 203 4.21 -7.42 0.26
N ALA A 204 3.70 -8.36 1.07
CA ALA A 204 2.35 -8.29 1.63
C ALA A 204 2.17 -7.04 2.51
N PHE A 205 3.15 -6.74 3.37
CA PHE A 205 3.16 -5.51 4.17
C PHE A 205 3.21 -4.24 3.30
N THR A 206 4.01 -4.26 2.23
CA THR A 206 4.10 -3.16 1.25
C THR A 206 2.74 -2.88 0.63
N VAL A 207 2.09 -3.86 -0.01
CA VAL A 207 0.82 -3.61 -0.71
C VAL A 207 -0.32 -3.20 0.23
N THR A 208 -0.36 -3.75 1.45
CA THR A 208 -1.36 -3.39 2.47
C THR A 208 -1.12 -1.99 3.01
N ARG A 209 0.14 -1.60 3.24
CA ARG A 209 0.50 -0.23 3.62
C ARG A 209 0.17 0.77 2.50
N LEU A 210 0.42 0.43 1.25
CA LEU A 210 0.05 1.27 0.11
C LEU A 210 -1.46 1.47 0.00
N ALA A 211 -2.26 0.40 0.15
CA ALA A 211 -3.71 0.49 0.18
C ALA A 211 -4.21 1.38 1.34
N ALA A 212 -3.62 1.23 2.53
CA ALA A 212 -3.92 2.06 3.69
C ALA A 212 -3.55 3.54 3.49
N ASN A 213 -2.38 3.83 2.92
CA ASN A 213 -1.95 5.20 2.59
C ASN A 213 -2.89 5.86 1.58
N LEU A 214 -3.47 5.08 0.66
CA LEU A 214 -4.48 5.57 -0.27
C LEU A 214 -5.85 5.80 0.39
N GLY A 215 -6.06 5.31 1.61
CA GLY A 215 -7.23 5.57 2.45
C GLY A 215 -8.16 4.37 2.62
N VAL A 216 -7.78 3.18 2.14
CA VAL A 216 -8.60 1.96 2.32
C VAL A 216 -8.38 1.41 3.72
N PRO A 217 -9.43 1.31 4.56
CA PRO A 217 -9.29 0.75 5.89
C PRO A 217 -9.16 -0.77 5.82
N ALA A 218 -8.33 -1.34 6.70
CA ALA A 218 -8.38 -2.75 7.03
C ALA A 218 -9.24 -2.94 8.27
N THR A 219 -10.09 -3.96 8.25
CA THR A 219 -10.81 -4.40 9.43
C THR A 219 -9.89 -5.26 10.29
N THR A 220 -9.87 -4.98 11.59
CA THR A 220 -9.15 -5.79 12.57
C THR A 220 -10.01 -5.98 13.80
N PRO A 221 -10.14 -7.20 14.32
CA PRO A 221 -10.88 -7.43 15.54
C PRO A 221 -10.11 -6.93 16.77
N LEU A 222 -8.88 -6.40 16.63
CA LEU A 222 -8.03 -6.02 17.75
C LEU A 222 -8.74 -5.08 18.74
N LEU A 223 -9.38 -4.02 18.26
CA LEU A 223 -10.09 -3.07 19.12
C LEU A 223 -11.35 -3.68 19.74
N ALA A 224 -12.11 -4.46 18.98
CA ALA A 224 -13.25 -5.21 19.52
C ALA A 224 -12.81 -6.20 20.62
N ARG A 225 -11.63 -6.82 20.47
CA ARG A 225 -11.06 -7.77 21.42
C ARG A 225 -10.58 -7.15 22.73
N PHE A 226 -10.28 -5.85 22.75
CA PHE A 226 -10.04 -5.14 24.01
C PHE A 226 -11.33 -4.98 24.83
N ALA A 227 -12.47 -4.81 24.16
CA ALA A 227 -13.77 -4.71 24.81
C ALA A 227 -14.39 -6.08 25.12
N THR A 228 -14.07 -7.10 24.34
CA THR A 228 -14.61 -8.47 24.51
C THR A 228 -13.49 -9.49 24.29
N PRO A 229 -12.92 -10.06 25.36
CA PRO A 229 -11.88 -11.08 25.25
C PRO A 229 -12.34 -12.28 24.41
N ALA A 230 -11.39 -12.93 23.73
CA ALA A 230 -11.68 -14.14 22.95
C ALA A 230 -12.25 -15.25 23.85
N ALA A 231 -13.28 -15.95 23.36
CA ALA A 231 -13.86 -17.08 24.08
C ALA A 231 -12.88 -18.26 24.11
N ALA A 232 -12.95 -19.09 25.16
CA ALA A 232 -12.07 -20.25 25.32
C ALA A 232 -12.17 -21.28 24.16
N THR A 233 -13.24 -21.21 23.37
CA THR A 233 -13.53 -22.10 22.24
C THR A 233 -13.16 -21.53 20.87
N GLU A 234 -12.69 -20.28 20.80
CA GLU A 234 -12.27 -19.68 19.52
C GLU A 234 -10.87 -20.19 19.12
N SER A 235 -10.78 -20.90 17.98
CA SER A 235 -9.51 -21.26 17.36
C SER A 235 -9.13 -20.28 16.24
N ARG A 236 -7.82 -20.11 16.04
CA ARG A 236 -7.22 -19.19 15.06
C ARG A 236 -7.23 -19.72 13.64
#